data_AF-A0A536U3Z2-F1
#
_entry.id   AF-A0A536U3Z2-F1
#
_cell.length_a   1.000
_cell.length_b   1.000
_cell.length_c   1.000
_cell.angle_alpha   90.00
_cell.angle_beta   90.00
_cell.angle_gamma   90.00
#
_symmetry.space_group_name_H-M   'P 1'
#
loop_
_entity.id
_entity.type
_entity.pdbx_description
1 polymer ?
#
loop_
_entity_poly.entity_id
_entity_poly.type
_entity_poly.pdbx_seq_one_letter_code
_entity_poly.pdbx_strand_id
1 'polypeptide(L)'
;MKHPILRNVAFSLLLGMLPLLSLASEQTDGSVGAFASDHILKSKESGLHEKMGGVVGFVGSVSYSISNTNRTASAVVNQISNSSGTVTSGSLSLRLFVTTAPITGASFTYWSVGQQALNPLPPHYVYNNLSGAVPLLTVPDGVYYIHLGIFEYGAGCTGTSDGFCLDDRVTFTDLIQVSGGVYTTYTPPPPSTGVVSLTGSISYSISTVNQTASASVAQVINNSANVTSGSLSLRLFVTTAPISGNFTYWTVGERSLNPLLPGYAYNNLSGAVPLLRVPDGIYYISLGIFEYYVGCASTDGYCLDDYLTFSQQVQVVGGVYVTYAGTTIVPAIEYYYPPWNMYFVTAIPGEIAALDTGVFAGWQRTGKLFNVYALAGAQASSSTVFRFFSTTFSPKSSHFYTANVAEYNALVNGTGWQLEGPVFSTPMPASNGTCPAGSIPIYRMYNNGQGGAPNHRFTTDNSVRAQMLAAGWIAEGQGIGVGFCSPQ
;
A
#
# COMPACT_ATOMS: atom_id res chain seq x y z
N MET A 1 58.28 -16.70 -35.51
CA MET A 1 59.15 -16.13 -36.57
C MET A 1 58.33 -15.96 -37.84
N LYS A 2 58.65 -14.95 -38.67
CA LYS A 2 58.39 -14.83 -40.12
C LYS A 2 57.03 -15.32 -40.71
N HIS A 3 56.17 -14.35 -41.04
CA HIS A 3 55.41 -14.24 -42.31
C HIS A 3 56.37 -14.02 -43.52
N PRO A 4 55.96 -13.91 -44.81
CA PRO A 4 54.63 -13.69 -45.44
C PRO A 4 54.17 -14.92 -46.32
N ILE A 5 53.37 -14.93 -47.41
CA ILE A 5 53.10 -14.06 -48.59
C ILE A 5 51.60 -14.07 -49.02
N LEU A 6 51.24 -13.17 -49.96
CA LEU A 6 49.94 -12.87 -50.58
C LEU A 6 49.49 -13.95 -51.63
N ARG A 7 48.40 -13.87 -52.43
CA ARG A 7 47.60 -12.73 -52.95
C ARG A 7 46.29 -13.13 -53.69
N ASN A 8 45.21 -12.34 -53.53
CA ASN A 8 44.00 -12.21 -54.38
C ASN A 8 43.12 -13.49 -54.60
N VAL A 9 41.86 -13.45 -55.09
CA VAL A 9 40.94 -12.38 -55.59
C VAL A 9 39.61 -12.46 -54.81
N ALA A 10 38.82 -11.38 -54.76
CA ALA A 10 37.50 -11.33 -54.09
C ALA A 10 36.31 -11.40 -55.06
N PHE A 11 35.15 -11.89 -54.59
CA PHE A 11 33.83 -11.30 -54.87
C PHE A 11 32.74 -11.82 -53.90
N SER A 12 31.71 -10.97 -53.69
CA SER A 12 30.29 -11.18 -53.32
C SER A 12 29.72 -12.57 -52.91
N LEU A 13 28.65 -12.66 -52.11
CA LEU A 13 27.93 -11.71 -51.23
C LEU A 13 26.80 -12.49 -50.51
N LEU A 14 26.66 -12.41 -49.18
CA LEU A 14 25.33 -12.53 -48.53
C LEU A 14 25.35 -11.98 -47.09
N LEU A 15 24.33 -11.20 -46.73
CA LEU A 15 24.08 -10.75 -45.35
C LEU A 15 23.19 -11.77 -44.63
N GLY A 16 23.62 -12.21 -43.45
CA GLY A 16 22.75 -12.87 -42.46
C GLY A 16 22.74 -12.05 -41.19
N MET A 17 21.73 -11.18 -41.02
CA MET A 17 21.57 -10.39 -39.80
C MET A 17 20.89 -11.21 -38.70
N LEU A 18 21.41 -11.11 -37.47
CA LEU A 18 20.73 -11.56 -36.27
C LEU A 18 19.57 -10.59 -35.96
N PRO A 19 18.44 -11.06 -35.39
CA PRO A 19 17.43 -10.18 -34.84
C PRO A 19 17.95 -9.53 -33.54
N LEU A 20 17.99 -8.20 -33.50
CA LEU A 20 18.13 -7.47 -32.24
C LEU A 20 16.78 -7.47 -31.50
N LEU A 21 16.80 -7.79 -30.21
CA LEU A 21 15.72 -7.39 -29.32
C LEU A 21 15.83 -5.87 -29.10
N SER A 22 14.75 -5.13 -29.34
CA SER A 22 14.60 -3.76 -28.86
C SER A 22 13.53 -3.76 -27.78
N LEU A 23 13.91 -3.35 -26.56
CA LEU A 23 12.90 -2.94 -25.57
C LEU A 23 12.28 -1.62 -26.04
N ALA A 24 10.98 -1.46 -25.86
CA ALA A 24 10.30 -0.19 -26.06
C ALA A 24 10.28 0.58 -24.73
N SER A 25 11.17 1.55 -24.57
CA SER A 25 11.04 2.57 -23.54
C SER A 25 10.08 3.66 -24.00
N GLU A 26 9.22 4.17 -23.12
CA GLU A 26 8.50 5.42 -23.37
C GLU A 26 9.51 6.54 -23.63
N GLN A 27 9.40 7.18 -24.79
CA GLN A 27 10.14 8.40 -25.11
C GLN A 27 9.14 9.52 -25.40
N THR A 28 9.04 10.45 -24.46
CA THR A 28 8.32 11.70 -24.65
C THR A 28 9.18 12.67 -25.48
N ASP A 29 8.63 13.15 -26.59
CA ASP A 29 9.16 14.31 -27.31
C ASP A 29 8.00 15.18 -27.83
N GLY A 30 8.21 16.49 -27.87
CA GLY A 30 7.17 17.50 -27.97
C GLY A 30 7.25 18.34 -29.23
N SER A 31 6.55 17.95 -30.30
CA SER A 31 6.23 18.84 -31.41
C SER A 31 4.82 18.59 -31.94
N VAL A 32 3.92 19.57 -31.76
CA VAL A 32 2.53 19.48 -32.24
C VAL A 32 2.47 19.83 -33.73
N GLY A 33 2.37 18.82 -34.58
CA GLY A 33 2.06 18.92 -36.00
C GLY A 33 0.90 17.99 -36.34
N ALA A 34 -0.13 18.50 -37.03
CA ALA A 34 -1.43 17.83 -37.15
C ALA A 34 -1.44 16.64 -38.13
N PHE A 35 -0.94 15.49 -37.67
CA PHE A 35 -1.31 14.17 -38.19
C PHE A 35 -2.07 13.42 -37.10
N ALA A 36 -3.40 13.37 -37.21
CA ALA A 36 -4.18 12.44 -36.41
C ALA A 36 -3.74 11.00 -36.75
N SER A 37 -3.39 10.20 -35.75
CA SER A 37 -2.86 8.86 -35.98
C SER A 37 -3.94 7.97 -36.61
N ASP A 38 -3.80 7.66 -37.91
CA ASP A 38 -4.71 6.77 -38.64
C ASP A 38 -4.89 5.41 -37.96
N HIS A 39 -3.82 4.96 -37.30
CA HIS A 39 -3.78 3.78 -36.47
C HIS A 39 -3.90 4.13 -34.98
N ILE A 40 -4.87 3.51 -34.31
CA ILE A 40 -4.79 3.25 -32.87
C ILE A 40 -3.98 1.95 -32.69
N LEU A 41 -3.04 1.91 -31.74
CA LEU A 41 -2.27 0.70 -31.37
C LEU A 41 -2.10 0.69 -29.84
N LYS A 42 -2.47 -0.42 -29.19
CA LYS A 42 -2.29 -0.62 -27.73
C LYS A 42 -1.97 -2.08 -27.42
N SER A 43 -1.11 -2.31 -26.44
CA SER A 43 -0.71 -3.64 -25.93
C SER A 43 -0.96 -3.77 -24.42
N LYS A 44 -0.96 -5.00 -23.92
CA LYS A 44 -1.06 -5.34 -22.50
C LYS A 44 -0.36 -6.67 -22.21
N GLU A 45 0.33 -6.76 -21.08
CA GLU A 45 1.09 -7.94 -20.67
C GLU A 45 0.24 -9.00 -19.95
N SER A 46 0.85 -10.18 -19.74
CA SER A 46 0.20 -11.34 -19.12
C SER A 46 -0.31 -11.09 -17.70
N GLY A 47 -1.35 -11.83 -17.29
CA GLY A 47 -1.97 -11.70 -15.96
C GLY A 47 -2.91 -10.49 -15.81
N LEU A 48 -3.05 -9.64 -16.84
CA LEU A 48 -3.96 -8.48 -16.86
C LEU A 48 -5.25 -8.75 -17.66
N HIS A 49 -5.65 -10.02 -17.74
CA HIS A 49 -6.88 -10.55 -18.32
C HIS A 49 -7.83 -11.06 -17.23
N GLU A 50 -9.13 -11.04 -17.51
CA GLU A 50 -10.20 -11.36 -16.55
C GLU A 50 -11.00 -12.56 -17.06
N LYS A 51 -10.78 -13.74 -16.44
CA LYS A 51 -11.48 -14.98 -16.78
C LYS A 51 -12.97 -14.88 -16.43
N MET A 52 -13.84 -15.10 -17.42
CA MET A 52 -15.29 -14.85 -17.33
C MET A 52 -16.14 -16.13 -17.28
N GLY A 53 -15.71 -17.20 -17.95
CA GLY A 53 -16.42 -18.47 -18.07
C GLY A 53 -15.55 -19.53 -18.73
N GLY A 54 -16.04 -20.76 -18.88
CA GLY A 54 -15.43 -21.85 -19.68
C GLY A 54 -13.95 -22.18 -19.41
N VAL A 55 -13.30 -22.83 -20.39
CA VAL A 55 -11.98 -23.48 -20.25
C VAL A 55 -10.86 -22.81 -21.06
N VAL A 56 -11.18 -21.86 -21.94
CA VAL A 56 -10.24 -21.22 -22.88
C VAL A 56 -9.81 -19.84 -22.37
N GLY A 57 -8.50 -19.59 -22.30
CA GLY A 57 -7.97 -18.32 -21.77
C GLY A 57 -6.86 -17.73 -22.63
N PHE A 58 -6.58 -16.45 -22.43
CA PHE A 58 -5.39 -15.79 -22.94
C PHE A 58 -4.18 -16.19 -22.09
N VAL A 59 -3.01 -16.30 -22.74
CA VAL A 59 -1.71 -16.51 -22.10
C VAL A 59 -0.68 -15.63 -22.80
N GLY A 60 0.24 -15.05 -22.03
CA GLY A 60 1.19 -14.06 -22.54
C GLY A 60 0.55 -12.68 -22.78
N SER A 61 1.17 -11.87 -23.64
CA SER A 61 0.70 -10.53 -23.98
C SER A 61 -0.34 -10.54 -25.12
N VAL A 62 -1.12 -9.46 -25.18
CA VAL A 62 -2.04 -9.17 -26.29
C VAL A 62 -1.91 -7.73 -26.75
N SER A 63 -2.25 -7.47 -28.01
CA SER A 63 -2.40 -6.12 -28.55
C SER A 63 -3.53 -6.04 -29.57
N TYR A 64 -4.04 -4.83 -29.78
CA TYR A 64 -4.93 -4.53 -30.89
C TYR A 64 -4.43 -3.31 -31.67
N SER A 65 -4.84 -3.23 -32.93
CA SER A 65 -4.83 -1.98 -33.68
C SER A 65 -6.10 -1.78 -34.48
N ILE A 66 -6.48 -0.52 -34.70
CA ILE A 66 -7.56 -0.12 -35.61
C ILE A 66 -6.95 0.84 -36.64
N SER A 67 -7.09 0.55 -37.92
CA SER A 67 -6.74 1.48 -39.02
C SER A 67 -8.00 2.05 -39.63
N ASN A 68 -8.11 3.37 -39.61
CA ASN A 68 -9.23 4.08 -40.22
C ASN A 68 -9.15 4.04 -41.75
N THR A 69 -7.98 4.26 -42.33
CA THR A 69 -7.74 4.26 -43.78
C THR A 69 -7.91 2.86 -44.38
N ASN A 70 -7.31 1.83 -43.78
CA ASN A 70 -7.43 0.46 -44.29
C ASN A 70 -8.76 -0.21 -43.94
N ARG A 71 -9.58 0.43 -43.09
CA ARG A 71 -10.87 -0.10 -42.58
C ARG A 71 -10.73 -1.49 -41.94
N THR A 72 -9.65 -1.71 -41.19
CA THR A 72 -9.36 -2.99 -40.51
C THR A 72 -9.18 -2.83 -39.00
N ALA A 73 -9.67 -3.82 -38.26
CA ALA A 73 -9.19 -4.12 -36.91
C ALA A 73 -8.16 -5.25 -37.01
N SER A 74 -7.12 -5.21 -36.19
CA SER A 74 -6.13 -6.28 -36.06
C SER A 74 -5.91 -6.63 -34.60
N ALA A 75 -5.58 -7.88 -34.33
CA ALA A 75 -5.16 -8.34 -33.00
C ALA A 75 -3.89 -9.18 -33.12
N VAL A 76 -3.03 -9.08 -32.10
CA VAL A 76 -1.92 -10.01 -31.87
C VAL A 76 -2.09 -10.60 -30.48
N VAL A 77 -2.04 -11.92 -30.38
CA VAL A 77 -2.22 -12.67 -29.14
C VAL A 77 -1.09 -13.68 -29.02
N ASN A 78 -0.31 -13.59 -27.95
CA ASN A 78 0.82 -14.49 -27.72
C ASN A 78 0.38 -15.96 -27.64
N GLN A 79 -0.66 -16.25 -26.85
CA GLN A 79 -1.29 -17.56 -26.82
C GLN A 79 -2.78 -17.50 -26.44
N ILE A 80 -3.58 -18.39 -27.04
CA ILE A 80 -4.92 -18.78 -26.55
C ILE A 80 -4.82 -20.26 -26.17
N SER A 81 -5.21 -20.62 -24.95
CA SER A 81 -4.98 -21.96 -24.38
C SER A 81 -6.26 -22.57 -23.81
N ASN A 82 -6.52 -23.84 -24.11
CA ASN A 82 -7.50 -24.64 -23.40
C ASN A 82 -6.86 -25.28 -22.17
N SER A 83 -7.24 -24.80 -20.98
CA SER A 83 -6.70 -25.26 -19.70
C SER A 83 -7.24 -26.62 -19.24
N SER A 84 -8.31 -27.13 -19.85
CA SER A 84 -8.89 -28.42 -19.51
C SER A 84 -8.03 -29.59 -20.01
N GLY A 85 -7.96 -30.66 -19.22
CA GLY A 85 -7.37 -31.95 -19.62
C GLY A 85 -8.36 -32.97 -20.17
N THR A 86 -9.66 -32.64 -20.24
CA THR A 86 -10.72 -33.57 -20.66
C THR A 86 -11.79 -32.97 -21.60
N VAL A 87 -11.90 -31.64 -21.69
CA VAL A 87 -12.94 -30.96 -22.46
C VAL A 87 -12.34 -30.28 -23.69
N THR A 88 -12.79 -30.66 -24.88
CA THR A 88 -12.61 -29.86 -26.11
C THR A 88 -13.54 -28.65 -26.06
N SER A 89 -13.07 -27.47 -26.45
CA SER A 89 -13.89 -26.26 -26.46
C SER A 89 -15.05 -26.35 -27.48
N GLY A 90 -16.01 -25.44 -27.37
CA GLY A 90 -16.91 -25.09 -28.47
C GLY A 90 -16.17 -24.41 -29.64
N SER A 91 -16.90 -24.04 -30.68
CA SER A 91 -16.37 -23.16 -31.74
C SER A 91 -15.94 -21.82 -31.14
N LEU A 92 -14.80 -21.29 -31.56
CA LEU A 92 -14.18 -20.14 -30.92
C LEU A 92 -14.28 -18.87 -31.77
N SER A 93 -14.33 -17.71 -31.11
CA SER A 93 -14.34 -16.41 -31.78
C SER A 93 -13.50 -15.40 -31.01
N LEU A 94 -12.38 -14.97 -31.61
CA LEU A 94 -11.59 -13.84 -31.10
C LEU A 94 -12.25 -12.54 -31.58
N ARG A 95 -12.56 -11.63 -30.66
CA ARG A 95 -13.26 -10.37 -30.96
C ARG A 95 -12.54 -9.19 -30.34
N LEU A 96 -12.25 -8.18 -31.15
CA LEU A 96 -12.04 -6.82 -30.66
C LEU A 96 -13.44 -6.21 -30.53
N PHE A 97 -13.84 -5.77 -29.35
CA PHE A 97 -15.20 -5.33 -29.07
C PHE A 97 -15.26 -4.17 -28.09
N VAL A 98 -16.41 -3.49 -28.05
CA VAL A 98 -16.63 -2.27 -27.28
C VAL A 98 -17.92 -2.30 -26.47
N THR A 99 -17.93 -1.61 -25.32
CA THR A 99 -19.11 -1.46 -24.46
C THR A 99 -19.27 0.00 -24.01
N THR A 100 -20.48 0.40 -23.60
CA THR A 100 -20.76 1.71 -22.98
C THR A 100 -20.67 1.69 -21.46
N ALA A 101 -20.45 0.52 -20.85
CA ALA A 101 -20.34 0.33 -19.41
C ALA A 101 -19.17 -0.61 -19.06
N PRO A 102 -18.50 -0.45 -17.90
CA PRO A 102 -17.53 -1.43 -17.44
C PRO A 102 -18.18 -2.80 -17.22
N ILE A 103 -17.54 -3.87 -17.70
CA ILE A 103 -18.13 -5.21 -17.67
C ILE A 103 -17.92 -5.87 -16.30
N THR A 104 -18.93 -5.77 -15.42
CA THR A 104 -18.85 -6.27 -14.03
C THR A 104 -19.61 -7.60 -13.82
N GLY A 105 -19.88 -8.35 -14.89
CA GLY A 105 -20.61 -9.62 -14.85
C GLY A 105 -20.74 -10.26 -16.23
N ALA A 106 -21.45 -11.39 -16.32
CA ALA A 106 -21.58 -12.17 -17.56
C ALA A 106 -22.46 -11.51 -18.63
N SER A 107 -23.45 -10.70 -18.25
CA SER A 107 -24.37 -10.02 -19.17
C SER A 107 -23.96 -8.56 -19.38
N PHE A 108 -23.70 -8.17 -20.62
CA PHE A 108 -23.33 -6.81 -21.02
C PHE A 108 -23.69 -6.53 -22.48
N THR A 109 -24.04 -5.29 -22.82
CA THR A 109 -24.24 -4.87 -24.21
C THR A 109 -22.90 -4.51 -24.84
N TYR A 110 -22.64 -5.04 -26.04
CA TYR A 110 -21.42 -4.77 -26.78
C TYR A 110 -21.63 -4.71 -28.30
N TRP A 111 -20.64 -4.17 -28.99
CA TRP A 111 -20.50 -4.27 -30.45
C TRP A 111 -19.10 -4.80 -30.79
N SER A 112 -19.02 -5.77 -31.69
CA SER A 112 -17.73 -6.18 -32.27
C SER A 112 -17.20 -5.05 -33.15
N VAL A 113 -15.95 -4.63 -32.94
CA VAL A 113 -15.17 -3.77 -33.84
C VAL A 113 -14.62 -4.61 -35.00
N GLY A 114 -14.20 -5.84 -34.69
CA GLY A 114 -13.76 -6.85 -35.65
C GLY A 114 -13.72 -8.23 -34.99
N GLN A 115 -13.95 -9.28 -35.77
CA GLN A 115 -14.01 -10.66 -35.26
C GLN A 115 -13.36 -11.68 -36.20
N GLN A 116 -12.71 -12.68 -35.61
CA GLN A 116 -12.11 -13.81 -36.28
C GLN A 116 -12.70 -15.11 -35.72
N ALA A 117 -13.18 -15.99 -36.60
CA ALA A 117 -13.58 -17.34 -36.23
C ALA A 117 -12.34 -18.24 -36.08
N LEU A 118 -12.36 -19.09 -35.05
CA LEU A 118 -11.31 -20.05 -34.73
C LEU A 118 -11.94 -21.43 -34.51
N ASN A 119 -11.19 -22.49 -34.79
CA ASN A 119 -11.68 -23.85 -34.59
C ASN A 119 -11.71 -24.20 -33.08
N PRO A 120 -12.50 -25.20 -32.67
CA PRO A 120 -12.40 -25.80 -31.35
C PRO A 120 -10.97 -26.19 -30.97
N LEU A 121 -10.58 -25.89 -29.72
CA LEU A 121 -9.32 -26.32 -29.11
C LEU A 121 -9.53 -27.62 -28.32
N PRO A 122 -8.86 -28.73 -28.67
CA PRO A 122 -8.81 -29.94 -27.83
C PRO A 122 -8.22 -29.68 -26.44
N PRO A 123 -8.34 -30.62 -25.49
CA PRO A 123 -7.76 -30.49 -24.15
C PRO A 123 -6.25 -30.24 -24.21
N HIS A 124 -5.76 -29.25 -23.45
CA HIS A 124 -4.37 -28.78 -23.45
C HIS A 124 -3.80 -28.28 -24.79
N TYR A 125 -4.64 -28.09 -25.83
CA TYR A 125 -4.18 -27.49 -27.10
C TYR A 125 -4.22 -25.96 -27.03
N VAL A 126 -3.37 -25.34 -27.86
CA VAL A 126 -3.16 -23.88 -27.88
C VAL A 126 -3.08 -23.33 -29.30
N TYR A 127 -3.51 -22.10 -29.50
CA TYR A 127 -3.06 -21.24 -30.59
C TYR A 127 -1.89 -20.39 -30.10
N ASN A 128 -0.76 -20.38 -30.83
CA ASN A 128 0.41 -19.57 -30.50
C ASN A 128 0.62 -18.47 -31.55
N ASN A 129 1.04 -17.29 -31.10
CA ASN A 129 1.37 -16.12 -31.92
C ASN A 129 0.28 -15.78 -32.97
N LEU A 130 -0.98 -15.84 -32.54
CA LEU A 130 -2.12 -15.57 -33.41
C LEU A 130 -2.12 -14.08 -33.76
N SER A 131 -1.97 -13.78 -35.06
CA SER A 131 -1.96 -12.43 -35.60
C SER A 131 -2.83 -12.39 -36.85
N GLY A 132 -3.67 -11.36 -36.97
CA GLY A 132 -4.56 -11.21 -38.13
C GLY A 132 -5.22 -9.85 -38.19
N ALA A 133 -5.56 -9.43 -39.41
CA ALA A 133 -6.38 -8.26 -39.70
C ALA A 133 -7.73 -8.71 -40.27
N VAL A 134 -8.82 -8.08 -39.82
CA VAL A 134 -10.19 -8.34 -40.25
C VAL A 134 -10.89 -7.01 -40.57
N PRO A 135 -11.88 -6.98 -41.48
CA PRO A 135 -12.63 -5.75 -41.77
C PRO A 135 -13.30 -5.17 -40.53
N LEU A 136 -13.37 -3.85 -40.45
CA LEU A 136 -14.15 -3.16 -39.41
C LEU A 136 -15.64 -3.44 -39.58
N LEU A 137 -16.28 -3.77 -38.47
CA LEU A 137 -17.72 -3.89 -38.33
C LEU A 137 -18.35 -2.55 -37.89
N THR A 138 -19.65 -2.43 -38.07
CA THR A 138 -20.39 -1.21 -37.71
C THR A 138 -20.61 -1.12 -36.21
N VAL A 139 -19.89 -0.20 -35.57
CA VAL A 139 -20.18 0.31 -34.22
C VAL A 139 -20.93 1.65 -34.37
N PRO A 140 -21.95 1.95 -33.53
CA PRO A 140 -22.59 3.26 -33.51
C PRO A 140 -21.64 4.40 -33.11
N ASP A 141 -22.04 5.64 -33.39
CA ASP A 141 -21.34 6.82 -32.88
C ASP A 141 -21.51 6.93 -31.35
N GLY A 142 -20.41 7.19 -30.63
CA GLY A 142 -20.40 7.19 -29.17
C GLY A 142 -18.99 7.14 -28.56
N VAL A 143 -18.92 7.00 -27.23
CA VAL A 143 -17.66 6.78 -26.49
C VAL A 143 -17.77 5.45 -25.75
N TYR A 144 -16.68 4.67 -25.76
CA TYR A 144 -16.70 3.26 -25.37
C TYR A 144 -15.43 2.83 -24.64
N TYR A 145 -15.58 1.83 -23.76
CA TYR A 145 -14.48 0.98 -23.30
C TYR A 145 -14.14 -0.02 -24.43
N ILE A 146 -12.87 -0.36 -24.61
CA ILE A 146 -12.41 -1.32 -25.62
C ILE A 146 -11.75 -2.56 -25.01
N HIS A 147 -12.10 -3.71 -25.57
CA HIS A 147 -11.75 -5.03 -25.05
C HIS A 147 -11.32 -5.97 -26.18
N LEU A 148 -10.36 -6.85 -25.91
CA LEU A 148 -10.11 -8.05 -26.71
C LEU A 148 -10.63 -9.25 -25.92
N GLY A 149 -11.51 -10.07 -26.51
CA GLY A 149 -12.10 -11.24 -25.85
C GLY A 149 -12.02 -12.49 -26.70
N ILE A 150 -11.83 -13.64 -26.04
CA ILE A 150 -12.04 -14.95 -26.64
C ILE A 150 -13.41 -15.46 -26.19
N PHE A 151 -14.24 -15.81 -27.17
CA PHE A 151 -15.60 -16.28 -26.97
C PHE A 151 -15.75 -17.74 -27.39
N GLU A 152 -16.55 -18.51 -26.66
CA GLU A 152 -16.86 -19.93 -26.89
C GLU A 152 -18.35 -20.11 -27.24
N TYR A 153 -18.65 -20.82 -28.32
CA TYR A 153 -20.03 -21.20 -28.68
C TYR A 153 -20.53 -22.36 -27.81
N GLY A 154 -21.62 -22.16 -27.07
CA GLY A 154 -22.10 -23.13 -26.09
C GLY A 154 -23.61 -23.13 -25.86
N ALA A 155 -24.16 -24.32 -25.61
CA ALA A 155 -25.56 -24.47 -25.22
C ALA A 155 -25.78 -23.92 -23.80
N GLY A 156 -26.41 -22.76 -23.68
CA GLY A 156 -26.64 -22.07 -22.41
C GLY A 156 -25.95 -20.70 -22.27
N CYS A 157 -25.23 -20.23 -23.31
CA CYS A 157 -24.64 -18.89 -23.30
C CYS A 157 -25.71 -17.80 -23.24
N THR A 158 -25.92 -17.27 -22.03
CA THR A 158 -26.82 -16.14 -21.76
C THR A 158 -26.00 -14.84 -21.67
N GLY A 159 -26.45 -13.80 -22.35
CA GLY A 159 -25.76 -12.50 -22.42
C GLY A 159 -25.37 -12.05 -23.84
N THR A 160 -25.37 -12.96 -24.83
CA THR A 160 -25.10 -12.65 -26.24
C THR A 160 -26.22 -13.16 -27.15
N SER A 161 -26.44 -12.52 -28.29
CA SER A 161 -27.53 -12.84 -29.24
C SER A 161 -27.16 -13.92 -30.28
N ASP A 162 -25.89 -14.32 -30.32
CA ASP A 162 -25.30 -15.24 -31.30
C ASP A 162 -24.83 -16.58 -30.69
N GLY A 163 -25.09 -16.82 -29.40
CA GLY A 163 -24.79 -18.08 -28.71
C GLY A 163 -23.34 -18.25 -28.26
N PHE A 164 -22.56 -17.17 -28.25
CA PHE A 164 -21.15 -17.15 -27.85
C PHE A 164 -20.99 -16.60 -26.43
N CYS A 165 -20.52 -17.42 -25.49
CA CYS A 165 -20.11 -17.02 -24.15
C CYS A 165 -18.79 -16.23 -24.23
N LEU A 166 -18.60 -15.19 -23.41
CA LEU A 166 -17.27 -14.60 -23.21
C LEU A 166 -16.49 -15.47 -22.21
N ASP A 167 -15.35 -16.02 -22.62
CA ASP A 167 -14.58 -16.97 -21.82
C ASP A 167 -13.46 -16.29 -21.04
N ASP A 168 -12.73 -15.38 -21.67
CA ASP A 168 -11.66 -14.57 -21.10
C ASP A 168 -11.51 -13.25 -21.89
N ARG A 169 -11.07 -12.17 -21.23
CA ARG A 169 -10.96 -10.84 -21.83
C ARG A 169 -9.77 -10.02 -21.32
N VAL A 170 -9.32 -9.09 -22.15
CA VAL A 170 -8.46 -7.98 -21.79
C VAL A 170 -9.16 -6.67 -22.07
N THR A 171 -9.41 -5.88 -21.01
CA THR A 171 -9.80 -4.47 -21.12
C THR A 171 -8.55 -3.59 -21.20
N PHE A 172 -8.52 -2.64 -22.14
CA PHE A 172 -7.43 -1.66 -22.27
C PHE A 172 -7.77 -0.37 -21.49
N THR A 173 -6.78 0.45 -21.16
CA THR A 173 -6.90 1.58 -20.23
C THR A 173 -7.59 2.82 -20.81
N ASP A 174 -7.48 3.03 -22.11
CA ASP A 174 -8.07 4.17 -22.81
C ASP A 174 -9.54 3.91 -23.17
N LEU A 175 -10.35 4.97 -23.16
CA LEU A 175 -11.62 4.98 -23.90
C LEU A 175 -11.36 5.28 -25.38
N ILE A 176 -12.24 4.82 -26.25
CA ILE A 176 -12.27 5.21 -27.66
C ILE A 176 -13.57 5.93 -28.01
N GLN A 177 -13.50 6.85 -28.97
CA GLN A 177 -14.65 7.49 -29.57
C GLN A 177 -14.84 6.96 -31.00
N VAL A 178 -16.10 6.74 -31.36
CA VAL A 178 -16.54 6.48 -32.73
C VAL A 178 -17.35 7.68 -33.21
N SER A 179 -17.01 8.24 -34.36
CA SER A 179 -17.84 9.22 -35.04
C SER A 179 -17.79 9.09 -36.57
N GLY A 180 -18.95 9.02 -37.23
CA GLY A 180 -19.05 8.70 -38.65
C GLY A 180 -18.46 7.32 -39.01
N GLY A 181 -18.35 6.42 -38.03
CA GLY A 181 -17.61 5.16 -38.17
C GLY A 181 -16.08 5.29 -38.26
N VAL A 182 -15.51 6.46 -37.89
CA VAL A 182 -14.07 6.69 -37.66
C VAL A 182 -13.78 6.51 -36.17
N TYR A 183 -12.67 5.86 -35.83
CA TYR A 183 -12.24 5.53 -34.47
C TYR A 183 -11.08 6.42 -34.02
N THR A 184 -11.18 7.04 -32.84
CA THR A 184 -10.10 7.81 -32.20
C THR A 184 -9.96 7.42 -30.73
N THR A 185 -8.79 7.66 -30.13
CA THR A 185 -8.64 7.63 -28.66
C THR A 185 -9.45 8.79 -28.07
N TYR A 186 -10.27 8.50 -27.06
CA TYR A 186 -11.02 9.53 -26.33
C TYR A 186 -10.22 10.02 -25.13
N THR A 187 -9.92 11.32 -25.11
CA THR A 187 -9.41 12.02 -23.92
C THR A 187 -10.59 12.71 -23.24
N PRO A 188 -10.93 12.39 -21.97
CA PRO A 188 -11.93 13.13 -21.22
C PRO A 188 -11.61 14.64 -21.16
N PRO A 189 -12.63 15.53 -21.13
CA PRO A 189 -12.42 16.91 -20.72
C PRO A 189 -11.79 16.94 -19.31
N PRO A 190 -11.12 18.03 -18.91
CA PRO A 190 -10.69 18.20 -17.51
C PRO A 190 -11.90 18.04 -16.58
N PRO A 191 -11.92 17.03 -15.70
CA PRO A 191 -13.09 16.73 -14.90
C PRO A 191 -13.34 17.81 -13.84
N SER A 192 -14.60 17.92 -13.41
CA SER A 192 -14.96 18.61 -12.18
C SER A 192 -14.69 17.66 -11.01
N THR A 193 -13.76 18.01 -10.14
CA THR A 193 -13.36 17.24 -8.94
C THR A 193 -14.55 16.81 -8.08
N GLY A 194 -14.53 15.60 -7.53
CA GLY A 194 -15.53 15.09 -6.60
C GLY A 194 -16.81 14.60 -7.27
N VAL A 195 -16.72 14.05 -8.49
CA VAL A 195 -17.86 13.43 -9.19
C VAL A 195 -17.95 11.93 -8.96
N VAL A 196 -16.84 11.27 -8.61
CA VAL A 196 -16.79 9.82 -8.38
C VAL A 196 -16.92 9.51 -6.89
N SER A 197 -17.74 8.50 -6.55
CA SER A 197 -17.95 8.10 -5.15
C SER A 197 -17.90 6.59 -4.95
N LEU A 198 -17.55 6.18 -3.73
CA LEU A 198 -17.61 4.81 -3.22
C LEU A 198 -18.93 4.60 -2.48
N THR A 199 -19.77 3.66 -2.93
CA THR A 199 -21.10 3.46 -2.36
C THR A 199 -21.37 2.01 -1.97
N GLY A 200 -22.25 1.83 -0.97
CA GLY A 200 -22.64 0.53 -0.43
C GLY A 200 -21.59 -0.09 0.50
N SER A 201 -21.55 -1.42 0.54
CA SER A 201 -20.62 -2.18 1.40
C SER A 201 -19.19 -2.10 0.87
N ILE A 202 -18.25 -1.78 1.77
CA ILE A 202 -16.81 -1.67 1.47
C ILE A 202 -16.02 -2.50 2.48
N SER A 203 -15.05 -3.28 2.03
CA SER A 203 -14.16 -4.06 2.89
C SER A 203 -12.76 -4.21 2.30
N TYR A 204 -11.81 -4.60 3.15
CA TYR A 204 -10.44 -4.91 2.74
C TYR A 204 -9.91 -6.14 3.49
N SER A 205 -8.84 -6.73 2.97
CA SER A 205 -7.98 -7.67 3.71
C SER A 205 -6.53 -7.52 3.26
N ILE A 206 -5.59 -7.94 4.11
CA ILE A 206 -4.15 -7.92 3.83
C ILE A 206 -3.60 -9.32 4.13
N SER A 207 -2.88 -9.91 3.18
CA SER A 207 -2.17 -11.18 3.33
C SER A 207 -0.68 -10.94 3.16
N THR A 208 0.05 -10.92 4.28
CA THR A 208 1.52 -10.86 4.32
C THR A 208 2.18 -12.19 3.90
N VAL A 209 1.41 -13.28 3.88
CA VAL A 209 1.86 -14.59 3.36
C VAL A 209 1.84 -14.59 1.83
N ASN A 210 0.80 -14.03 1.23
CA ASN A 210 0.65 -13.96 -0.24
C ASN A 210 1.22 -12.67 -0.84
N GLN A 211 1.66 -11.74 0.03
CA GLN A 211 2.07 -10.38 -0.32
C GLN A 211 1.03 -9.60 -1.13
N THR A 212 -0.25 -9.70 -0.74
CA THR A 212 -1.37 -9.00 -1.40
C THR A 212 -2.24 -8.19 -0.45
N ALA A 213 -2.67 -7.01 -0.91
CA ALA A 213 -3.86 -6.33 -0.41
C ALA A 213 -5.06 -6.75 -1.26
N SER A 214 -6.21 -6.93 -0.64
CA SER A 214 -7.48 -7.14 -1.35
C SER A 214 -8.50 -6.10 -0.91
N ALA A 215 -9.32 -5.63 -1.84
CA ALA A 215 -10.44 -4.74 -1.56
C ALA A 215 -11.72 -5.30 -2.19
N SER A 216 -12.86 -4.93 -1.61
CA SER A 216 -14.19 -5.15 -2.18
C SER A 216 -15.03 -3.89 -1.99
N VAL A 217 -15.67 -3.43 -3.07
CA VAL A 217 -16.52 -2.24 -3.12
C VAL A 217 -17.82 -2.62 -3.83
N ALA A 218 -18.95 -2.42 -3.18
CA ALA A 218 -20.25 -2.70 -3.78
C ALA A 218 -20.48 -1.87 -5.06
N GLN A 219 -20.10 -0.58 -5.05
CA GLN A 219 -20.13 0.26 -6.25
C GLN A 219 -19.12 1.42 -6.21
N VAL A 220 -18.49 1.71 -7.35
CA VAL A 220 -17.76 2.96 -7.66
C VAL A 220 -18.52 3.67 -8.77
N ILE A 221 -19.13 4.82 -8.52
CA ILE A 221 -20.07 5.49 -9.43
C ILE A 221 -19.62 6.90 -9.80
N ASN A 222 -19.74 7.29 -11.07
CA ASN A 222 -19.68 8.68 -11.49
C ASN A 222 -21.09 9.30 -11.38
N ASN A 223 -21.27 10.19 -10.42
CA ASN A 223 -22.56 10.85 -10.13
C ASN A 223 -22.87 12.00 -11.11
N SER A 224 -21.93 12.39 -11.97
CA SER A 224 -22.16 13.44 -12.96
C SER A 224 -23.10 12.95 -14.07
N ALA A 225 -24.05 13.79 -14.44
CA ALA A 225 -24.92 13.55 -15.60
C ALA A 225 -24.24 13.90 -16.94
N ASN A 226 -23.14 14.67 -16.92
CA ASN A 226 -22.56 15.27 -18.14
C ASN A 226 -21.02 15.16 -18.27
N VAL A 227 -20.30 14.84 -17.19
CA VAL A 227 -18.83 14.83 -17.13
C VAL A 227 -18.32 13.40 -17.05
N THR A 228 -17.55 12.96 -18.05
CA THR A 228 -16.74 11.73 -17.95
C THR A 228 -15.62 11.99 -16.95
N SER A 229 -15.34 11.04 -16.05
CA SER A 229 -14.24 11.19 -15.08
C SER A 229 -12.87 11.23 -15.78
N GLY A 230 -11.84 11.60 -15.03
CA GLY A 230 -10.46 11.25 -15.36
C GLY A 230 -10.20 9.74 -15.25
N SER A 231 -8.97 9.31 -15.57
CA SER A 231 -8.53 7.94 -15.26
C SER A 231 -8.59 7.70 -13.75
N LEU A 232 -8.97 6.51 -13.32
CA LEU A 232 -9.31 6.25 -11.92
C LEU A 232 -8.30 5.29 -11.25
N SER A 233 -8.04 5.47 -9.97
CA SER A 233 -7.19 4.60 -9.16
C SER A 233 -7.86 4.30 -7.83
N LEU A 234 -8.29 3.05 -7.63
CA LEU A 234 -8.79 2.59 -6.33
C LEU A 234 -7.59 2.19 -5.48
N ARG A 235 -7.40 2.87 -4.34
CA ARG A 235 -6.23 2.69 -3.47
C ARG A 235 -6.68 2.30 -2.07
N LEU A 236 -6.10 1.22 -1.54
CA LEU A 236 -6.02 0.99 -0.10
C LEU A 236 -4.80 1.77 0.39
N PHE A 237 -4.98 2.68 1.34
CA PHE A 237 -3.92 3.58 1.79
C PHE A 237 -3.97 3.84 3.30
N VAL A 238 -2.86 4.34 3.85
CA VAL A 238 -2.68 4.58 5.28
C VAL A 238 -2.17 5.98 5.58
N THR A 239 -2.65 6.55 6.69
CA THR A 239 -2.27 7.89 7.19
C THR A 239 -1.92 7.84 8.68
N THR A 240 -1.00 8.70 9.13
CA THR A 240 -0.61 8.80 10.56
C THR A 240 -1.59 9.63 11.39
N ALA A 241 -2.50 10.36 10.75
CA ALA A 241 -3.56 11.16 11.36
C ALA A 241 -4.88 11.00 10.57
N PRO A 242 -6.05 11.35 11.15
CA PRO A 242 -7.30 11.39 10.42
C PRO A 242 -7.22 12.33 9.20
N ILE A 243 -7.82 11.92 8.09
CA ILE A 243 -7.80 12.67 6.82
C ILE A 243 -8.54 14.00 7.00
N SER A 244 -7.82 15.11 6.78
CA SER A 244 -8.37 16.47 6.80
C SER A 244 -7.44 17.41 6.04
N GLY A 245 -8.01 18.29 5.21
CA GLY A 245 -7.24 19.22 4.37
C GLY A 245 -6.19 18.51 3.51
N ASN A 246 -4.96 19.03 3.50
CA ASN A 246 -3.82 18.35 2.89
C ASN A 246 -3.26 17.28 3.84
N PHE A 247 -3.27 16.02 3.40
CA PHE A 247 -2.77 14.88 4.17
C PHE A 247 -1.61 14.18 3.47
N THR A 248 -0.77 13.49 4.23
CA THR A 248 0.27 12.58 3.70
C THR A 248 -0.18 11.14 3.90
N TYR A 249 0.01 10.30 2.89
CA TYR A 249 -0.37 8.89 2.91
C TYR A 249 0.70 7.99 2.29
N TRP A 250 0.59 6.69 2.56
CA TRP A 250 1.28 5.63 1.82
C TRP A 250 0.24 4.68 1.23
N THR A 251 0.38 4.34 -0.05
CA THR A 251 -0.44 3.31 -0.69
C THR A 251 -0.03 1.93 -0.16
N VAL A 252 -1.01 1.13 0.27
CA VAL A 252 -0.85 -0.28 0.68
C VAL A 252 -1.00 -1.19 -0.54
N GLY A 253 -1.90 -0.84 -1.46
CA GLY A 253 -2.10 -1.50 -2.75
C GLY A 253 -3.10 -0.71 -3.60
N GLU A 254 -2.96 -0.79 -4.93
CA GLU A 254 -3.76 0.01 -5.87
C GLU A 254 -4.24 -0.80 -7.09
N ARG A 255 -5.40 -0.40 -7.64
CA ARG A 255 -5.96 -0.90 -8.89
C ARG A 255 -6.31 0.28 -9.79
N SER A 256 -5.66 0.36 -10.95
CA SER A 256 -6.06 1.29 -12.02
C SER A 256 -7.41 0.86 -12.63
N LEU A 257 -8.24 1.84 -12.95
CA LEU A 257 -9.57 1.72 -13.54
C LEU A 257 -9.69 2.73 -14.69
N ASN A 258 -10.55 2.42 -15.67
CA ASN A 258 -10.84 3.33 -16.77
C ASN A 258 -11.60 4.57 -16.28
N PRO A 259 -11.58 5.68 -17.05
CA PRO A 259 -12.56 6.75 -16.93
C PRO A 259 -14.00 6.22 -16.94
N LEU A 260 -14.82 6.65 -15.98
CA LEU A 260 -16.25 6.38 -15.93
C LEU A 260 -17.02 7.43 -16.73
N LEU A 261 -17.76 6.96 -17.73
CA LEU A 261 -18.76 7.77 -18.44
C LEU A 261 -19.86 8.30 -17.49
N PRO A 262 -20.56 9.39 -17.82
CA PRO A 262 -21.56 10.01 -16.94
C PRO A 262 -22.66 9.03 -16.52
N GLY A 263 -22.97 8.97 -15.22
CA GLY A 263 -23.97 8.06 -14.64
C GLY A 263 -23.62 6.57 -14.65
N TYR A 264 -22.44 6.17 -15.14
CA TYR A 264 -21.97 4.79 -15.12
C TYR A 264 -21.16 4.45 -13.87
N ALA A 265 -21.06 3.15 -13.57
CA ALA A 265 -20.42 2.65 -12.37
C ALA A 265 -19.73 1.30 -12.58
N TYR A 266 -18.66 1.05 -11.82
CA TYR A 266 -18.18 -0.30 -11.51
C TYR A 266 -19.02 -0.87 -10.37
N ASN A 267 -19.56 -2.07 -10.51
CA ASN A 267 -20.35 -2.76 -9.48
C ASN A 267 -19.63 -4.03 -9.01
N ASN A 268 -19.77 -4.38 -7.73
CA ASN A 268 -19.12 -5.54 -7.09
C ASN A 268 -17.59 -5.60 -7.33
N LEU A 269 -16.96 -4.43 -7.38
CA LEU A 269 -15.55 -4.30 -7.73
C LEU A 269 -14.68 -4.91 -6.62
N SER A 270 -14.07 -6.04 -6.92
CA SER A 270 -13.21 -6.78 -5.99
C SER A 270 -11.96 -7.31 -6.69
N GLY A 271 -10.92 -7.59 -5.90
CA GLY A 271 -9.68 -8.18 -6.39
C GLY A 271 -8.54 -8.07 -5.38
N ALA A 272 -7.48 -8.85 -5.62
CA ALA A 272 -6.21 -8.78 -4.92
C ALA A 272 -5.16 -8.08 -5.80
N VAL A 273 -4.32 -7.27 -5.18
CA VAL A 273 -3.20 -6.53 -5.81
C VAL A 273 -1.94 -6.70 -4.95
N PRO A 274 -0.72 -6.58 -5.51
CA PRO A 274 0.52 -6.69 -4.73
C PRO A 274 0.60 -5.67 -3.60
N LEU A 275 1.19 -6.06 -2.46
CA LEU A 275 1.49 -5.12 -1.38
C LEU A 275 2.61 -4.15 -1.77
N LEU A 276 2.34 -2.86 -1.59
CA LEU A 276 3.32 -1.80 -1.67
C LEU A 276 3.94 -1.54 -0.29
N ARG A 277 5.16 -1.01 -0.26
CA ARG A 277 5.95 -0.86 0.97
C ARG A 277 5.51 0.36 1.78
N VAL A 278 4.86 0.12 2.91
CA VAL A 278 4.63 1.11 3.97
C VAL A 278 5.77 1.04 5.02
N PRO A 279 6.18 2.17 5.63
CA PRO A 279 7.10 2.17 6.78
C PRO A 279 6.51 1.51 8.03
N ASP A 280 7.36 1.21 9.02
CA ASP A 280 6.89 0.74 10.33
C ASP A 280 6.26 1.89 11.12
N GLY A 281 5.11 1.64 11.76
CA GLY A 281 4.32 2.69 12.42
C GLY A 281 2.90 2.24 12.80
N ILE A 282 2.10 3.16 13.33
CA ILE A 282 0.66 2.97 13.60
C ILE A 282 -0.13 3.92 12.71
N TYR A 283 -1.18 3.42 12.08
CA TYR A 283 -1.88 4.12 11.01
C TYR A 283 -3.40 3.97 11.09
N TYR A 284 -4.10 5.02 10.67
CA TYR A 284 -5.46 4.90 10.14
C TYR A 284 -5.36 4.29 8.75
N ILE A 285 -6.28 3.37 8.41
CA ILE A 285 -6.35 2.74 7.09
C ILE A 285 -7.67 3.13 6.40
N SER A 286 -7.58 3.45 5.11
CA SER A 286 -8.71 3.88 4.30
C SER A 286 -8.69 3.22 2.93
N LEU A 287 -9.86 3.04 2.33
CA LEU A 287 -10.01 2.79 0.90
C LEU A 287 -10.53 4.07 0.24
N GLY A 288 -9.92 4.51 -0.85
CA GLY A 288 -10.33 5.71 -1.58
C GLY A 288 -10.27 5.54 -3.08
N ILE A 289 -11.12 6.29 -3.78
CA ILE A 289 -11.07 6.44 -5.23
C ILE A 289 -10.36 7.75 -5.56
N PHE A 290 -9.33 7.67 -6.39
CA PHE A 290 -8.56 8.82 -6.85
C PHE A 290 -8.80 9.04 -8.35
N GLU A 291 -8.95 10.29 -8.76
CA GLU A 291 -9.14 10.72 -10.14
C GLU A 291 -7.90 11.44 -10.67
N TYR A 292 -7.44 11.06 -11.86
CA TYR A 292 -6.38 11.75 -12.59
C TYR A 292 -6.90 12.99 -13.32
N TYR A 293 -6.32 14.16 -13.05
CA TYR A 293 -6.55 15.34 -13.89
C TYR A 293 -5.38 16.32 -13.93
N VAL A 294 -5.31 17.05 -15.05
CA VAL A 294 -4.34 18.13 -15.26
C VAL A 294 -4.64 19.27 -14.29
N GLY A 295 -3.73 19.51 -13.35
CA GLY A 295 -3.89 20.51 -12.29
C GLY A 295 -4.16 19.93 -10.90
N CYS A 296 -4.26 18.60 -10.74
CA CYS A 296 -4.19 17.98 -9.43
C CYS A 296 -2.84 18.29 -8.75
N ALA A 297 -2.85 18.51 -7.43
CA ALA A 297 -1.69 18.92 -6.66
C ALA A 297 -0.77 17.76 -6.20
N SER A 298 -1.11 16.50 -6.53
CA SER A 298 -0.28 15.33 -6.22
C SER A 298 0.85 15.15 -7.25
N THR A 299 1.90 14.44 -6.87
CA THR A 299 3.06 14.16 -7.74
C THR A 299 2.77 13.18 -8.88
N ASP A 300 1.67 12.43 -8.80
CA ASP A 300 1.21 11.45 -9.80
C ASP A 300 -0.01 11.94 -10.60
N GLY A 301 -0.53 13.14 -10.31
CA GLY A 301 -1.72 13.71 -10.92
C GLY A 301 -3.05 13.11 -10.46
N TYR A 302 -3.04 12.14 -9.53
CA TYR A 302 -4.23 11.51 -8.94
C TYR A 302 -4.65 12.18 -7.62
N CYS A 303 -5.80 12.85 -7.64
CA CYS A 303 -6.39 13.50 -6.47
C CYS A 303 -7.51 12.64 -5.87
N LEU A 304 -7.69 12.67 -4.55
CA LEU A 304 -8.71 11.87 -3.86
C LEU A 304 -10.10 12.48 -4.09
N ASP A 305 -11.02 11.68 -4.65
CA ASP A 305 -12.40 12.10 -4.95
C ASP A 305 -13.35 11.69 -3.80
N ASP A 306 -13.22 10.47 -3.28
CA ASP A 306 -14.02 9.94 -2.16
C ASP A 306 -13.29 8.81 -1.39
N TYR A 307 -13.59 8.62 -0.10
CA TYR A 307 -12.93 7.64 0.77
C TYR A 307 -13.79 7.14 1.94
N LEU A 308 -13.51 5.90 2.35
CA LEU A 308 -13.91 5.33 3.63
C LEU A 308 -12.67 5.04 4.48
N THR A 309 -12.54 5.70 5.64
CA THR A 309 -11.60 5.29 6.69
C THR A 309 -12.23 4.22 7.57
N PHE A 310 -11.52 3.11 7.78
CA PHE A 310 -11.97 2.03 8.66
C PHE A 310 -11.72 2.40 10.14
N SER A 311 -12.67 2.05 11.02
CA SER A 311 -12.62 2.41 12.45
C SER A 311 -11.44 1.81 13.21
N GLN A 312 -10.89 0.70 12.71
CA GLN A 312 -9.80 -0.04 13.33
C GLN A 312 -8.45 0.36 12.71
N GLN A 313 -7.57 0.95 13.51
CA GLN A 313 -6.19 1.24 13.13
C GLN A 313 -5.37 -0.04 12.91
N VAL A 314 -4.32 0.07 12.10
CA VAL A 314 -3.34 -0.99 11.85
C VAL A 314 -1.95 -0.56 12.33
N GLN A 315 -1.15 -1.51 12.77
CA GLN A 315 0.27 -1.32 13.03
C GLN A 315 1.08 -2.10 11.98
N VAL A 316 2.15 -1.48 11.47
CA VAL A 316 3.12 -2.08 10.56
C VAL A 316 4.43 -2.29 11.32
N VAL A 317 4.97 -3.51 11.29
CA VAL A 317 6.28 -3.87 11.88
C VAL A 317 7.00 -4.84 10.95
N GLY A 318 8.20 -4.48 10.47
CA GLY A 318 8.92 -5.26 9.46
C GLY A 318 8.15 -5.45 8.14
N GLY A 319 7.21 -4.56 7.82
CA GLY A 319 6.25 -4.74 6.72
C GLY A 319 5.09 -5.69 7.00
N VAL A 320 4.98 -6.27 8.21
CA VAL A 320 3.83 -7.08 8.63
C VAL A 320 2.74 -6.18 9.20
N TYR A 321 1.52 -6.30 8.68
CA TYR A 321 0.34 -5.57 9.15
C TYR A 321 -0.38 -6.37 10.25
N VAL A 322 -0.67 -5.72 11.38
CA VAL A 322 -1.48 -6.29 12.47
C VAL A 322 -2.55 -5.29 12.95
N THR A 323 -3.66 -5.81 13.48
CA THR A 323 -4.70 -5.01 14.14
C THR A 323 -4.11 -4.25 15.33
N TYR A 324 -4.19 -2.92 15.34
CA TYR A 324 -3.71 -2.14 16.49
C TYR A 324 -4.75 -2.19 17.64
N ALA A 325 -4.49 -2.99 18.66
CA ALA A 325 -5.39 -3.22 19.80
C ALA A 325 -5.57 -2.01 20.75
N GLY A 326 -5.11 -0.82 20.35
CA GLY A 326 -5.11 0.40 21.16
C GLY A 326 -3.90 0.53 22.09
N THR A 327 -3.71 1.73 22.63
CA THR A 327 -2.61 2.00 23.57
C THR A 327 -3.01 1.59 24.99
N THR A 328 -2.31 0.62 25.57
CA THR A 328 -2.52 0.27 26.98
C THR A 328 -1.69 1.18 27.88
N ILE A 329 -2.35 2.07 28.63
CA ILE A 329 -1.75 2.90 29.68
C ILE A 329 -1.78 2.12 31.00
N VAL A 330 -0.66 2.12 31.73
CA VAL A 330 -0.52 1.50 33.05
C VAL A 330 0.22 2.44 34.03
N PRO A 331 -0.03 2.34 35.34
CA PRO A 331 0.70 3.12 36.33
C PRO A 331 2.10 2.53 36.60
N ALA A 332 3.13 3.36 36.47
CA ALA A 332 4.45 3.11 37.04
C ALA A 332 4.46 3.62 38.50
N ILE A 333 4.69 2.70 39.44
CA ILE A 333 4.48 2.90 40.88
C ILE A 333 5.82 3.16 41.58
N GLU A 334 5.89 4.21 42.41
CA GLU A 334 7.10 4.56 43.17
C GLU A 334 7.14 3.85 44.53
N TYR A 335 8.28 3.20 44.79
CA TYR A 335 8.66 2.59 46.05
C TYR A 335 9.91 3.29 46.60
N TYR A 336 10.02 3.32 47.93
CA TYR A 336 11.14 3.89 48.68
C TYR A 336 11.73 2.86 49.64
N TYR A 337 13.05 2.86 49.77
CA TYR A 337 13.81 2.04 50.72
C TYR A 337 14.51 2.94 51.76
N PRO A 338 13.90 3.13 52.95
CA PRO A 338 14.42 4.05 53.97
C PRO A 338 15.88 3.82 54.37
N PRO A 339 16.39 2.58 54.56
CA PRO A 339 17.76 2.37 55.04
C PRO A 339 18.86 2.89 54.12
N TRP A 340 18.61 3.04 52.81
CA TRP A 340 19.59 3.56 51.85
C TRP A 340 19.25 4.94 51.27
N ASN A 341 18.06 5.49 51.59
CA ASN A 341 17.47 6.67 50.96
C ASN A 341 17.37 6.54 49.42
N MET A 342 16.71 5.47 48.96
CA MET A 342 16.63 5.12 47.54
C MET A 342 15.19 4.93 47.06
N TYR A 343 14.94 5.34 45.83
CA TYR A 343 13.67 5.16 45.13
C TYR A 343 13.80 4.11 44.01
N PHE A 344 12.70 3.43 43.74
CA PHE A 344 12.54 2.45 42.66
C PHE A 344 11.18 2.65 42.01
N VAL A 345 11.07 2.44 40.71
CA VAL A 345 9.81 2.59 39.95
C VAL A 345 9.59 1.37 39.05
N THR A 346 8.37 0.84 39.05
CA THR A 346 8.00 -0.26 38.15
C THR A 346 6.53 -0.20 37.73
N ALA A 347 6.27 -0.64 36.49
CA ALA A 347 4.94 -0.91 35.96
C ALA A 347 4.70 -2.42 35.74
N ILE A 348 5.64 -3.28 36.14
CA ILE A 348 5.61 -4.73 35.89
C ILE A 348 4.81 -5.41 37.01
N PRO A 349 3.67 -6.07 36.72
CA PRO A 349 2.78 -6.60 37.76
C PRO A 349 3.44 -7.59 38.74
N GLY A 350 4.40 -8.40 38.26
CA GLY A 350 5.14 -9.34 39.11
C GLY A 350 6.09 -8.64 40.09
N GLU A 351 6.72 -7.54 39.70
CA GLU A 351 7.60 -6.76 40.59
C GLU A 351 6.77 -5.99 41.62
N ILE A 352 5.66 -5.38 41.19
CA ILE A 352 4.68 -4.72 42.06
C ILE A 352 4.20 -5.71 43.13
N ALA A 353 3.79 -6.91 42.74
CA ALA A 353 3.34 -7.95 43.67
C ALA A 353 4.46 -8.40 44.64
N ALA A 354 5.69 -8.57 44.17
CA ALA A 354 6.83 -8.96 45.01
C ALA A 354 7.21 -7.89 46.05
N LEU A 355 7.14 -6.61 45.67
CA LEU A 355 7.37 -5.48 46.57
C LEU A 355 6.23 -5.33 47.59
N ASP A 356 4.97 -5.43 47.14
CA ASP A 356 3.79 -5.29 47.99
C ASP A 356 3.65 -6.43 49.02
N THR A 357 4.06 -7.65 48.65
CA THR A 357 4.06 -8.82 49.55
C THR A 357 5.33 -8.94 50.41
N GLY A 358 6.28 -8.01 50.26
CA GLY A 358 7.48 -7.97 51.09
C GLY A 358 8.55 -9.02 50.75
N VAL A 359 8.50 -9.64 49.57
CA VAL A 359 9.57 -10.54 49.06
C VAL A 359 10.91 -9.81 49.06
N PHE A 360 10.90 -8.52 48.73
CA PHE A 360 12.03 -7.60 48.94
C PHE A 360 11.78 -6.77 50.20
N ALA A 361 12.23 -7.28 51.35
CA ALA A 361 11.93 -6.71 52.66
C ALA A 361 12.37 -5.24 52.81
N GLY A 362 11.47 -4.39 53.31
CA GLY A 362 11.76 -3.00 53.69
C GLY A 362 11.47 -1.93 52.63
N TRP A 363 11.07 -2.32 51.40
CA TRP A 363 10.53 -1.38 50.42
C TRP A 363 9.10 -0.95 50.80
N GLN A 364 8.75 0.30 50.52
CA GLN A 364 7.47 0.92 50.90
C GLN A 364 6.90 1.74 49.74
N ARG A 365 5.62 1.58 49.40
CA ARG A 365 4.94 2.47 48.44
C ARG A 365 4.95 3.91 48.95
N THR A 366 5.32 4.87 48.11
CA THR A 366 5.33 6.30 48.50
C THR A 366 3.98 7.00 48.31
N GLY A 367 3.03 6.34 47.65
CA GLY A 367 1.78 6.96 47.19
C GLY A 367 1.95 7.83 45.93
N LYS A 368 3.16 7.92 45.36
CA LYS A 368 3.40 8.56 44.05
C LYS A 368 3.41 7.50 42.94
N LEU A 369 2.93 7.91 41.77
CA LEU A 369 2.94 7.14 40.52
C LEU A 369 2.91 8.12 39.34
N PHE A 370 3.17 7.60 38.14
CA PHE A 370 2.88 8.28 36.88
C PHE A 370 2.43 7.26 35.83
N ASN A 371 1.74 7.71 34.79
CA ASN A 371 1.28 6.83 33.72
C ASN A 371 2.44 6.54 32.75
N VAL A 372 2.48 5.33 32.21
CA VAL A 372 3.38 4.90 31.14
C VAL A 372 2.60 4.03 30.15
N TYR A 373 3.15 3.81 28.95
CA TYR A 373 2.62 2.78 28.06
C TYR A 373 3.20 1.42 28.42
N ALA A 374 2.34 0.39 28.47
CA ALA A 374 2.79 -0.98 28.49
C ALA A 374 3.58 -1.30 27.20
N LEU A 375 4.60 -2.15 27.29
CA LEU A 375 5.46 -2.49 26.14
C LEU A 375 4.65 -3.10 24.96
N ALA A 376 3.61 -3.87 25.28
CA ALA A 376 2.64 -4.34 24.29
C ALA A 376 1.63 -3.22 23.98
N GLY A 377 1.52 -2.83 22.70
CA GLY A 377 0.62 -1.77 22.25
C GLY A 377 1.13 -0.34 22.48
N ALA A 378 2.36 -0.16 22.92
CA ALA A 378 3.00 1.17 23.03
C ALA A 378 2.91 1.96 21.71
N GLN A 379 2.73 3.28 21.80
CA GLN A 379 2.67 4.13 20.61
C GLN A 379 4.04 4.19 19.90
N ALA A 380 4.05 4.16 18.57
CA ALA A 380 5.28 4.29 17.77
C ALA A 380 6.00 5.64 17.94
N SER A 381 5.30 6.65 18.47
CA SER A 381 5.83 7.96 18.89
C SER A 381 6.49 7.97 20.28
N SER A 382 6.40 6.86 21.02
CA SER A 382 7.01 6.70 22.35
C SER A 382 8.36 6.00 22.26
N SER A 383 9.20 6.20 23.27
CA SER A 383 10.50 5.54 23.39
C SER A 383 10.49 4.54 24.54
N THR A 384 11.07 3.36 24.31
CA THR A 384 11.22 2.31 25.31
C THR A 384 12.24 2.72 26.37
N VAL A 385 11.85 2.63 27.64
CA VAL A 385 12.73 2.82 28.79
C VAL A 385 13.31 1.48 29.19
N PHE A 386 14.64 1.40 29.17
CA PHE A 386 15.43 0.27 29.65
C PHE A 386 15.90 0.50 31.09
N ARG A 387 15.91 -0.56 31.90
CA ARG A 387 16.44 -0.56 33.26
C ARG A 387 17.77 -1.32 33.33
N PHE A 388 18.70 -0.77 34.10
CA PHE A 388 20.00 -1.36 34.39
C PHE A 388 20.20 -1.46 35.90
N PHE A 389 20.82 -2.55 36.35
CA PHE A 389 21.17 -2.81 37.75
C PHE A 389 22.68 -2.75 37.97
N SER A 390 23.11 -2.39 39.18
CA SER A 390 24.52 -2.41 39.57
C SER A 390 24.72 -2.74 41.06
N THR A 391 25.74 -3.55 41.34
CA THR A 391 26.19 -3.94 42.70
C THR A 391 27.59 -3.41 43.04
N THR A 392 28.19 -2.56 42.20
CA THR A 392 29.55 -2.02 42.43
C THR A 392 29.63 -1.07 43.62
N PHE A 393 28.49 -0.58 44.11
CA PHE A 393 28.34 0.35 45.24
C PHE A 393 28.21 -0.37 46.60
N SER A 394 28.79 -1.56 46.72
CA SER A 394 28.71 -2.45 47.89
C SER A 394 28.96 -1.70 49.21
N PRO A 395 28.11 -1.88 50.26
CA PRO A 395 27.05 -2.89 50.39
C PRO A 395 25.71 -2.52 49.72
N LYS A 396 25.62 -1.40 48.99
CA LYS A 396 24.41 -0.97 48.27
C LYS A 396 24.39 -1.48 46.83
N SER A 397 23.21 -1.42 46.22
CA SER A 397 23.01 -1.54 44.77
C SER A 397 22.33 -0.29 44.21
N SER A 398 22.25 -0.19 42.89
CA SER A 398 21.59 0.92 42.19
C SER A 398 20.80 0.43 40.97
N HIS A 399 19.76 1.18 40.62
CA HIS A 399 19.03 1.06 39.36
C HIS A 399 19.16 2.36 38.56
N PHE A 400 19.33 2.24 37.24
CA PHE A 400 19.35 3.34 36.28
C PHE A 400 18.29 3.08 35.20
N TYR A 401 17.58 4.12 34.77
CA TYR A 401 16.49 4.03 33.80
C TYR A 401 16.75 5.00 32.65
N THR A 402 16.64 4.55 31.40
CA THR A 402 16.81 5.46 30.25
C THR A 402 16.11 5.00 28.97
N ALA A 403 15.62 5.97 28.21
CA ALA A 403 15.22 5.84 26.81
C ALA A 403 16.20 6.58 25.86
N ASN A 404 17.28 7.15 26.40
CA ASN A 404 18.30 7.82 25.62
C ASN A 404 19.29 6.78 25.05
N VAL A 405 19.34 6.69 23.72
CA VAL A 405 20.19 5.72 23.00
C VAL A 405 21.68 5.86 23.34
N ALA A 406 22.17 7.08 23.62
CA ALA A 406 23.56 7.30 24.02
C ALA A 406 23.84 6.80 25.44
N GLU A 407 22.92 7.02 26.40
CA GLU A 407 23.03 6.47 27.76
C GLU A 407 22.97 4.94 27.73
N TYR A 408 22.00 4.36 27.00
CA TYR A 408 21.87 2.92 26.80
C TYR A 408 23.16 2.31 26.23
N ASN A 409 23.70 2.87 25.14
CA ASN A 409 24.92 2.39 24.52
C ASN A 409 26.14 2.52 25.45
N ALA A 410 26.23 3.59 26.24
CA ALA A 410 27.31 3.77 27.21
C ALA A 410 27.26 2.74 28.35
N LEU A 411 26.06 2.37 28.82
CA LEU A 411 25.86 1.39 29.88
C LEU A 411 26.07 -0.05 29.42
N VAL A 412 25.60 -0.41 28.21
CA VAL A 412 25.79 -1.76 27.63
C VAL A 412 27.27 -2.05 27.33
N ASN A 413 28.04 -1.04 26.92
CA ASN A 413 29.50 -1.19 26.68
C ASN A 413 30.36 -0.91 27.92
N GLY A 414 29.74 -0.50 29.04
CA GLY A 414 30.43 -0.13 30.27
C GLY A 414 30.66 -1.29 31.23
N THR A 415 31.62 -1.15 32.14
CA THR A 415 31.83 -2.12 33.23
C THR A 415 31.05 -1.73 34.47
N GLY A 416 30.35 -2.68 35.09
CA GLY A 416 29.71 -2.51 36.40
C GLY A 416 28.20 -2.25 36.38
N TRP A 417 27.58 -2.16 35.20
CA TRP A 417 26.12 -2.17 35.03
C TRP A 417 25.69 -3.44 34.29
N GLN A 418 24.49 -3.91 34.60
CA GLN A 418 23.85 -5.08 33.99
C GLN A 418 22.51 -4.65 33.39
N LEU A 419 22.28 -4.91 32.10
CA LEU A 419 20.99 -4.64 31.48
C LEU A 419 19.95 -5.65 31.99
N GLU A 420 18.88 -5.17 32.63
CA GLU A 420 17.75 -6.02 33.01
C GLU A 420 16.74 -6.13 31.87
N GLY A 421 16.61 -5.08 31.05
CA GLY A 421 15.78 -5.07 29.85
C GLY A 421 14.83 -3.88 29.76
N PRO A 422 13.88 -3.89 28.81
CA PRO A 422 12.84 -2.88 28.70
C PRO A 422 11.80 -3.06 29.81
N VAL A 423 11.33 -1.95 30.41
CA VAL A 423 10.38 -1.99 31.55
C VAL A 423 9.04 -1.32 31.26
N PHE A 424 9.01 -0.29 30.41
CA PHE A 424 7.82 0.40 29.90
C PHE A 424 8.21 1.36 28.75
N SER A 425 7.25 2.03 28.12
CA SER A 425 7.52 3.08 27.12
C SER A 425 6.87 4.41 27.49
N THR A 426 7.51 5.52 27.11
CA THR A 426 7.06 6.89 27.42
C THR A 426 7.22 7.80 26.20
N PRO A 427 6.31 8.77 25.94
CA PRO A 427 6.63 9.93 25.12
C PRO A 427 7.86 10.66 25.68
N MET A 428 8.67 11.25 24.80
CA MET A 428 9.90 11.97 25.19
C MET A 428 9.71 13.49 25.10
N PRO A 429 10.33 14.27 26.00
CA PRO A 429 10.29 15.73 25.92
C PRO A 429 11.16 16.25 24.76
N ALA A 430 10.76 17.39 24.20
CA ALA A 430 11.62 18.21 23.35
C ALA A 430 12.82 18.77 24.16
N SER A 431 13.85 19.29 23.48
CA SER A 431 15.09 19.75 24.11
C SER A 431 14.93 20.88 25.14
N ASN A 432 13.84 21.65 25.06
CA ASN A 432 13.46 22.67 26.04
C ASN A 432 12.69 22.11 27.26
N GLY A 433 12.44 20.79 27.32
CA GLY A 433 11.65 20.12 28.37
C GLY A 433 10.14 20.08 28.12
N THR A 434 9.63 20.60 27.00
CA THR A 434 8.19 20.52 26.68
C THR A 434 7.80 19.10 26.28
N CYS A 435 6.77 18.55 26.92
CA CYS A 435 6.17 17.27 26.56
C CYS A 435 5.16 17.40 25.42
N PRO A 436 4.96 16.36 24.59
CA PRO A 436 3.95 16.36 23.53
C PRO A 436 2.52 16.40 24.10
N ALA A 437 1.57 16.87 23.29
CA ALA A 437 0.16 16.97 23.67
C ALA A 437 -0.41 15.63 24.19
N GLY A 438 -1.24 15.68 25.24
CA GLY A 438 -1.71 14.49 25.93
C GLY A 438 -0.70 13.87 26.90
N SER A 439 0.39 14.57 27.23
CA SER A 439 1.37 14.11 28.24
C SER A 439 1.95 15.25 29.10
N ILE A 440 2.43 14.91 30.29
CA ILE A 440 2.99 15.86 31.28
C ILE A 440 4.45 15.49 31.66
N PRO A 441 5.27 16.44 32.13
CA PRO A 441 6.67 16.19 32.51
C PRO A 441 6.85 15.12 33.60
N ILE A 442 7.77 14.18 33.39
CA ILE A 442 8.36 13.35 34.45
C ILE A 442 9.78 13.88 34.70
N TYR A 443 9.98 14.48 35.85
CA TYR A 443 11.27 15.00 36.29
C TYR A 443 12.18 13.87 36.77
N ARG A 444 13.43 13.88 36.30
CA ARG A 444 14.48 12.93 36.68
C ARG A 444 15.40 13.63 37.67
N MET A 445 15.34 13.22 38.93
CA MET A 445 16.16 13.75 40.01
C MET A 445 17.26 12.75 40.36
N TYR A 446 18.52 13.10 40.16
CA TYR A 446 19.69 12.32 40.55
C TYR A 446 20.17 12.70 41.94
N ASN A 447 20.42 11.72 42.81
CA ASN A 447 20.88 11.94 44.18
C ASN A 447 22.32 12.48 44.31
N ASN A 448 23.03 12.79 43.21
CA ASN A 448 24.42 13.24 43.23
C ASN A 448 25.37 12.28 44.00
N GLY A 449 25.08 10.97 43.98
CA GLY A 449 25.84 9.96 44.72
C GLY A 449 25.70 10.02 46.25
N GLN A 450 24.77 10.83 46.78
CA GLN A 450 24.53 10.97 48.22
C GLN A 450 24.33 9.60 48.89
N GLY A 451 25.06 9.37 49.97
CA GLY A 451 25.01 8.09 50.70
C GLY A 451 25.78 6.95 50.02
N GLY A 452 26.71 7.23 49.12
CA GLY A 452 27.71 6.27 48.61
C GLY A 452 27.29 5.42 47.41
N ALA A 453 26.10 5.66 46.86
CA ALA A 453 25.58 4.97 45.69
C ALA A 453 24.66 5.90 44.89
N PRO A 454 24.66 5.86 43.54
CA PRO A 454 23.76 6.66 42.73
C PRO A 454 22.31 6.17 42.87
N ASN A 455 21.36 7.08 42.75
CA ASN A 455 19.93 6.75 42.63
C ASN A 455 19.19 7.87 41.89
N HIS A 456 18.16 7.48 41.12
CA HIS A 456 17.28 8.41 40.42
C HIS A 456 15.85 8.28 40.95
N ARG A 457 15.24 9.43 41.27
CA ARG A 457 13.82 9.55 41.57
C ARG A 457 13.09 10.16 40.37
N PHE A 458 11.94 9.58 40.00
CA PHE A 458 11.14 10.02 38.87
C PHE A 458 9.77 10.50 39.35
N THR A 459 9.39 11.74 39.04
CA THR A 459 8.15 12.33 39.55
C THR A 459 7.52 13.34 38.60
N THR A 460 6.20 13.36 38.53
CA THR A 460 5.40 14.41 37.86
C THR A 460 5.13 15.62 38.76
N ASP A 461 5.50 15.54 40.04
CA ASP A 461 5.13 16.51 41.07
C ASP A 461 6.19 17.62 41.23
N ASN A 462 5.82 18.85 40.85
CA ASN A 462 6.67 20.04 41.00
C ASN A 462 7.15 20.26 42.45
N SER A 463 6.34 19.91 43.46
CA SER A 463 6.71 20.08 44.86
C SER A 463 7.77 19.06 45.29
N VAL A 464 7.67 17.81 44.82
CA VAL A 464 8.69 16.78 45.04
C VAL A 464 9.98 17.16 44.34
N ARG A 465 9.93 17.64 43.08
CA ARG A 465 11.12 18.18 42.37
C ARG A 465 11.80 19.29 43.18
N ALA A 466 11.03 20.24 43.70
CA ALA A 466 11.56 21.34 44.50
C ALA A 466 12.19 20.85 45.82
N GLN A 467 11.58 19.86 46.49
CA GLN A 467 12.13 19.23 47.70
C GLN A 467 13.45 18.49 47.41
N MET A 468 13.53 17.73 46.31
CA MET A 468 14.77 17.04 45.92
C MET A 468 15.90 18.05 45.62
N LEU A 469 15.61 19.13 44.90
CA LEU A 469 16.57 20.23 44.65
C LEU A 469 17.05 20.87 45.97
N ALA A 470 16.14 21.16 46.91
CA ALA A 470 16.49 21.70 48.23
C ALA A 470 17.32 20.71 49.07
N ALA A 471 17.17 19.40 48.84
CA ALA A 471 17.99 18.33 49.41
C ALA A 471 19.30 18.06 48.64
N GLY A 472 19.69 18.93 47.70
CA GLY A 472 20.96 18.82 46.96
C GLY A 472 20.98 17.73 45.87
N TRP A 473 19.82 17.29 45.39
CA TRP A 473 19.70 16.42 44.21
C TRP A 473 19.79 17.26 42.93
N ILE A 474 20.35 16.68 41.88
CA ILE A 474 20.52 17.33 40.56
C ILE A 474 19.32 16.98 39.67
N ALA A 475 18.78 17.94 38.93
CA ALA A 475 17.77 17.68 37.91
C ALA A 475 18.45 17.32 36.58
N GLU A 476 18.11 16.19 35.98
CA GLU A 476 18.70 15.66 34.75
C GLU A 476 17.66 15.53 33.63
N GLY A 477 18.10 15.53 32.37
CA GLY A 477 17.23 15.49 31.19
C GLY A 477 17.05 16.86 30.54
N GLN A 478 15.96 17.03 29.79
CA GLN A 478 15.73 18.21 28.95
C GLN A 478 15.16 19.40 29.74
N GLY A 479 15.48 20.62 29.30
CA GLY A 479 14.98 21.86 29.93
C GLY A 479 15.25 21.94 31.43
N ILE A 480 14.18 21.89 32.24
CA ILE A 480 14.24 21.97 33.71
C ILE A 480 14.52 20.61 34.40
N GLY A 481 15.07 19.64 33.68
CA GLY A 481 15.32 18.28 34.17
C GLY A 481 14.14 17.33 33.95
N VAL A 482 13.53 17.39 32.75
CA VAL A 482 12.49 16.47 32.31
C VAL A 482 13.16 15.27 31.65
N GLY A 483 13.08 14.09 32.26
CA GLY A 483 13.67 12.86 31.74
C GLY A 483 12.77 12.17 30.71
N PHE A 484 11.48 12.09 31.04
CA PHE A 484 10.44 11.42 30.25
C PHE A 484 9.15 12.25 30.30
N CYS A 485 8.10 11.83 29.58
CA CYS A 485 6.75 12.37 29.72
C CYS A 485 5.75 11.26 30.11
N SER A 486 4.82 11.57 31.02
CA SER A 486 3.71 10.70 31.41
C SER A 486 2.54 10.98 30.48
N PRO A 487 1.98 10.01 29.72
CA PRO A 487 0.64 10.17 29.15
C PRO A 487 -0.40 10.58 30.21
N GLN A 488 -1.54 11.08 29.76
CA GLN A 488 -2.73 11.37 30.57
C GLN A 488 -3.82 10.34 30.27
#